data_AF-A0A422NA05-F1
#
_entry.id   AF-A0A422NA05-F1
#
_cell.length_a   1.000
_cell.length_b   1.000
_cell.length_c   1.000
_cell.angle_alpha   90.00
_cell.angle_beta   90.00
_cell.angle_gamma   90.00
#
_symmetry.space_group_name_H-M   'P 1'
#
loop_
_entity.id
_entity.type
_entity.pdbx_description
1 polymer ?
#
loop_
_entity_poly.entity_id
_entity_poly.type
_entity_poly.pdbx_seq_one_letter_code
_entity_poly.pdbx_strand_id
1 'polypeptide(L)'
;MLRRIALRPVHRHLATAPTALALRSASTVAISVQGLHYVGTGLAAIALAGVGLGIGTIFGNLLVACARQPNLTKMLFNYAILGFALTEAIGLFALMLAFLMLFS
;
A
#
# COMPACT_ATOMS: atom_id res chain seq x y z
N MET A 1 58.29 -17.63 65.64
CA MET A 1 58.28 -18.45 64.40
C MET A 1 56.88 -18.41 63.81
N LEU A 2 56.59 -18.26 62.53
CA LEU A 2 57.26 -17.65 61.39
C LEU A 2 56.17 -17.66 60.28
N ARG A 3 55.66 -16.48 59.92
CA ARG A 3 55.08 -16.07 58.62
C ARG A 3 54.42 -17.14 57.72
N ARG A 4 53.12 -16.99 57.48
CA ARG A 4 52.50 -17.10 56.15
C ARG A 4 51.55 -15.90 55.97
N ILE A 5 52.06 -14.69 55.70
CA ILE A 5 52.26 -14.13 54.35
C ILE A 5 51.20 -14.57 53.34
N ALA A 6 50.38 -13.57 53.03
CA ALA A 6 49.35 -13.49 52.02
C ALA A 6 49.77 -14.02 50.64
N LEU A 7 48.91 -14.85 50.07
CA LEU A 7 48.75 -14.96 48.63
C LEU A 7 47.29 -14.67 48.31
N ARG A 8 46.98 -13.37 48.19
CA ARG A 8 45.79 -12.93 47.45
C ARG A 8 45.95 -13.44 46.01
N PRO A 9 45.08 -14.30 45.47
CA PRO A 9 44.96 -14.41 44.04
C PRO A 9 44.35 -13.09 43.57
N VAL A 10 45.21 -12.26 42.98
CA VAL A 10 44.84 -11.11 42.16
C VAL A 10 44.04 -11.66 40.99
N HIS A 11 42.72 -11.81 41.16
CA HIS A 11 41.82 -11.95 40.02
C HIS A 11 41.76 -10.58 39.36
N ARG A 12 42.71 -10.38 38.45
CA ARG A 12 42.78 -9.20 37.58
C ARG A 12 41.42 -9.02 36.93
N HIS A 13 40.87 -7.83 37.10
CA HIS A 13 39.82 -7.28 36.26
C HIS A 13 40.11 -7.60 34.79
N LEU A 14 39.37 -8.55 34.24
CA LEU A 14 39.07 -8.57 32.82
C LEU A 14 37.64 -8.06 32.72
N ALA A 15 37.52 -6.74 32.77
CA ALA A 15 36.37 -6.05 32.21
C ALA A 15 36.36 -6.40 30.72
N THR A 16 35.72 -7.50 30.36
CA THR A 16 35.23 -7.70 28.99
C THR A 16 34.09 -6.71 28.84
N ALA A 17 34.42 -5.46 28.54
CA ALA A 17 33.46 -4.59 27.90
C ALA A 17 33.05 -5.31 26.61
N PRO A 18 31.80 -5.77 26.45
CA PRO A 18 31.30 -5.83 25.12
C PRO A 18 31.23 -4.35 24.72
N THR A 19 32.25 -3.89 24.02
CA THR A 19 32.10 -2.87 22.98
C THR A 19 31.18 -3.49 21.93
N ALA A 20 29.94 -3.82 22.33
CA ALA A 20 28.86 -4.03 21.42
C ALA A 20 28.75 -2.67 20.76
N LEU A 21 29.25 -2.63 19.51
CA LEU A 21 28.97 -1.61 18.54
C LEU A 21 27.64 -0.99 18.93
N ALA A 22 27.66 0.29 19.31
CA ALA A 22 26.48 1.09 19.13
C ALA A 22 26.20 0.97 17.63
N LEU A 23 25.38 -0.03 17.26
CA LEU A 23 24.58 -0.07 16.06
C LEU A 23 23.87 1.25 16.15
N ARG A 24 24.52 2.28 15.58
CA ARG A 24 23.96 3.59 15.33
C ARG A 24 22.58 3.24 14.87
N SER A 25 21.60 3.54 15.73
CA SER A 25 20.21 3.39 15.40
C SER A 25 20.13 4.17 14.11
N ALA A 26 20.15 3.41 13.00
CA ALA A 26 19.80 3.96 11.73
C ALA A 26 18.48 4.62 12.07
N SER A 27 18.36 5.87 11.70
CA SER A 27 17.12 6.61 11.72
C SER A 27 16.13 5.94 10.75
N THR A 28 15.86 4.66 10.98
CA THR A 28 14.77 3.86 10.50
C THR A 28 13.64 4.41 11.32
N VAL A 29 12.97 5.43 10.76
CA VAL A 29 11.59 5.76 11.11
C VAL A 29 10.92 4.42 11.41
N ALA A 30 10.48 4.20 12.65
CA ALA A 30 9.84 2.96 13.03
C ALA A 30 8.61 2.81 12.11
N ILE A 31 8.74 2.03 11.03
CA ILE A 31 7.66 1.80 10.08
C ILE A 31 6.67 0.95 10.86
N SER A 32 5.67 1.60 11.43
CA SER A 32 4.60 0.89 12.11
C SER A 32 3.84 0.10 11.05
N VAL A 33 3.61 -1.19 11.33
CA VAL A 33 2.84 -2.07 10.43
C VAL A 33 1.47 -1.45 10.11
N GLN A 34 0.90 -0.76 11.09
CA GLN A 34 -0.35 -0.01 10.96
C GLN A 34 -0.24 1.18 10.01
N GLY A 35 0.89 1.92 10.00
CA GLY A 35 1.13 3.00 9.04
C GLY A 35 1.22 2.49 7.61
N LEU A 36 1.90 1.36 7.40
CA LEU A 36 2.00 0.73 6.08
C LEU A 36 0.65 0.18 5.59
N HIS A 37 -0.20 -0.29 6.52
CA HIS A 37 -1.56 -0.72 6.21
C HIS A 37 -2.38 0.41 5.56
N TYR A 38 -2.42 1.60 6.17
CA TYR A 38 -3.13 2.76 5.61
C TYR A 38 -2.56 3.24 4.27
N VAL A 39 -1.24 3.10 4.05
CA VAL A 39 -0.64 3.39 2.74
C VAL A 39 -1.11 2.38 1.70
N GLY A 40 -1.11 1.08 2.03
CA GLY A 40 -1.63 0.03 1.16
C GLY A 40 -3.11 0.20 0.83
N THR A 41 -3.93 0.61 1.79
CA THR A 41 -5.36 0.89 1.58
C THR A 41 -5.56 2.06 0.62
N GLY A 42 -4.74 3.11 0.75
CA GLY A 42 -4.75 4.25 -0.17
C GLY A 42 -4.32 3.88 -1.59
N LEU A 43 -3.31 3.01 -1.73
CA LEU A 43 -2.88 2.50 -3.03
C LEU A 43 -3.97 1.66 -3.73
N ALA A 44 -4.79 0.94 -2.98
CA ALA A 44 -5.92 0.19 -3.55
C ALA A 44 -6.93 1.10 -4.29
N ALA A 45 -7.10 2.35 -3.83
CA ALA A 45 -7.99 3.32 -4.48
C ALA A 45 -7.48 3.81 -5.86
N ILE A 46 -6.20 3.61 -6.19
CA ILE A 46 -5.64 3.99 -7.51
C ILE A 46 -6.34 3.25 -8.65
N ALA A 47 -6.92 2.07 -8.39
CA ALA A 47 -7.71 1.32 -9.35
C ALA A 47 -8.87 2.15 -9.97
N LEU A 48 -9.39 3.14 -9.24
CA LEU A 48 -10.43 4.05 -9.74
C LEU A 48 -9.97 4.93 -10.91
N ALA A 49 -8.67 5.20 -11.04
CA ALA A 49 -8.15 5.93 -12.19
C ALA A 49 -8.41 5.17 -13.50
N GLY A 50 -8.27 3.83 -13.49
CA GLY A 50 -8.58 2.99 -14.65
C GLY A 50 -10.06 2.99 -15.01
N VAL A 51 -10.93 3.01 -14.00
CA VAL A 51 -12.39 3.10 -14.17
C VAL A 51 -12.78 4.43 -14.81
N GLY A 52 -12.23 5.54 -14.32
CA GLY A 52 -12.46 6.87 -14.90
C GLY A 52 -12.03 6.96 -16.36
N LEU A 53 -10.87 6.39 -16.72
CA LEU A 53 -10.42 6.29 -18.11
C LEU A 53 -11.38 5.43 -18.95
N GLY A 54 -11.80 4.27 -18.44
CA GLY A 54 -12.77 3.39 -19.11
C GLY A 54 -14.07 4.12 -19.45
N ILE A 55 -14.68 4.78 -18.47
CA ILE A 55 -15.91 5.57 -18.65
C ILE A 55 -15.72 6.68 -19.68
N GLY A 56 -14.61 7.43 -19.59
CA GLY A 56 -14.26 8.48 -20.55
C GLY A 56 -14.18 7.96 -21.98
N THR A 57 -13.58 6.79 -22.19
CA THR A 57 -13.49 6.17 -23.52
C THR A 57 -14.83 5.67 -24.04
N ILE A 58 -15.68 5.08 -23.19
CA ILE A 58 -17.00 4.58 -23.58
C ILE A 58 -17.88 5.74 -24.06
N PHE A 59 -18.00 6.79 -23.26
CA PHE A 59 -18.84 7.94 -23.61
C PHE A 59 -18.21 8.81 -24.71
N GLY A 60 -16.88 8.94 -24.76
CA GLY A 60 -16.19 9.62 -25.85
C GLY A 60 -16.47 8.97 -27.21
N ASN A 61 -16.36 7.65 -27.29
CA ASN A 61 -16.65 6.91 -28.52
C ASN A 61 -18.14 6.92 -28.86
N LEU A 62 -19.02 6.91 -27.85
CA LEU A 62 -20.46 7.07 -28.05
C LEU A 62 -20.78 8.39 -28.75
N LEU A 63 -20.22 9.51 -28.28
CA LEU A 63 -20.45 10.84 -28.88
C LEU A 63 -20.02 10.87 -30.35
N VAL A 64 -18.81 10.35 -30.64
CA VAL A 64 -18.30 10.27 -32.02
C VAL A 64 -19.19 9.39 -32.89
N ALA A 65 -19.66 8.25 -32.38
CA ALA A 65 -20.52 7.35 -33.14
C ALA A 65 -21.92 7.94 -33.38
N CYS A 66 -22.50 8.63 -32.40
CA CYS A 66 -23.78 9.33 -32.53
C CYS A 66 -23.69 10.46 -33.57
N ALA A 67 -22.56 11.20 -33.60
CA ALA A 67 -22.32 12.24 -34.59
C ALA A 67 -22.23 11.69 -36.02
N ARG A 68 -21.68 10.48 -36.20
CA ARG A 68 -21.53 9.84 -37.52
C ARG A 68 -22.81 9.16 -38.01
N GLN A 69 -23.58 8.54 -37.11
CA GLN A 69 -24.78 7.78 -37.47
C GLN A 69 -25.91 8.01 -36.44
N PRO A 70 -26.65 9.14 -36.56
CA PRO A 70 -27.66 9.52 -35.58
C PRO A 70 -28.85 8.54 -35.49
N ASN A 71 -29.18 7.82 -36.57
CA ASN A 71 -30.27 6.84 -36.57
C ASN A 71 -30.05 5.66 -35.61
N LEU A 72 -28.79 5.28 -35.35
CA LEU A 72 -28.46 4.13 -34.50
C LEU A 72 -28.21 4.52 -33.03
N THR A 73 -28.29 5.81 -32.71
CA THR A 73 -27.96 6.38 -31.38
C THR A 73 -28.62 5.64 -30.23
N LYS A 74 -29.90 5.28 -30.33
CA LYS A 74 -30.61 4.57 -29.24
C LYS A 74 -30.02 3.20 -28.94
N MET A 75 -29.64 2.46 -29.98
CA MET A 75 -29.02 1.14 -29.83
C MET A 75 -27.59 1.28 -29.27
N LEU A 76 -26.81 2.23 -29.78
CA LEU A 76 -25.46 2.50 -29.29
C LEU A 76 -25.46 2.99 -27.84
N PHE A 77 -26.44 3.80 -27.46
CA PHE A 77 -26.61 4.27 -26.08
C PHE A 77 -26.87 3.09 -25.13
N ASN A 78 -27.73 2.14 -25.51
CA ASN A 78 -27.97 0.94 -24.71
C ASN A 78 -26.69 0.11 -24.52
N TYR A 79 -25.86 -0.04 -25.56
CA TYR A 79 -24.56 -0.71 -25.44
C TYR A 79 -23.56 0.06 -24.58
N ALA A 80 -23.56 1.40 -24.69
CA ALA A 80 -22.69 2.24 -23.86
C ALA A 80 -23.07 2.17 -22.39
N ILE A 81 -24.36 2.14 -22.05
CA ILE A 81 -24.84 1.97 -20.67
C ILE A 81 -24.47 0.58 -20.13
N LEU A 82 -24.55 -0.48 -20.95
CA LEU A 82 -24.07 -1.81 -20.56
C LEU A 82 -22.57 -1.81 -20.28
N GLY A 83 -21.76 -1.19 -21.16
CA GLY A 83 -20.31 -1.03 -20.94
C GLY A 83 -19.98 -0.18 -19.71
N PHE A 84 -20.73 0.89 -19.47
CA PHE A 84 -20.63 1.74 -18.29
C PHE A 84 -20.91 0.95 -17.01
N ALA A 85 -22.02 0.19 -16.97
CA ALA A 85 -22.39 -0.61 -15.81
C ALA A 85 -21.33 -1.67 -15.46
N LEU A 86 -20.73 -2.31 -16.47
CA LEU A 86 -19.63 -3.27 -16.26
C LEU A 86 -18.36 -2.58 -15.75
N THR A 87 -18.05 -1.38 -16.25
CA THR A 87 -16.89 -0.60 -15.80
C THR A 87 -17.07 -0.11 -14.36
N GLU A 88 -18.27 0.35 -14.01
CA GLU A 88 -18.64 0.72 -12.65
C GLU A 88 -18.63 -0.46 -11.69
N ALA A 89 -19.06 -1.65 -12.11
CA ALA A 89 -18.99 -2.85 -11.27
C ALA A 89 -17.54 -3.16 -10.84
N ILE A 90 -16.58 -2.96 -11.73
CA ILE A 90 -15.15 -3.10 -11.42
C ILE A 90 -14.68 -2.00 -10.45
N GLY A 91 -15.17 -0.76 -10.63
CA GLY A 91 -14.88 0.34 -9.71
C GLY A 91 -15.43 0.14 -8.30
N LEU A 92 -16.67 -0.35 -8.19
CA LEU A 92 -17.27 -0.71 -6.91
C LEU A 92 -16.54 -1.88 -6.26
N PHE A 93 -16.06 -2.86 -7.05
CA PHE A 93 -15.23 -3.94 -6.53
C PHE A 93 -13.89 -3.45 -5.96
N ALA A 94 -13.24 -2.51 -6.65
CA ALA A 94 -12.03 -1.87 -6.14
C ALA A 94 -12.28 -1.07 -4.84
N LEU A 95 -13.37 -0.31 -4.77
CA LEU A 95 -13.77 0.41 -3.55
C LEU A 95 -14.12 -0.54 -2.40
N MET A 96 -14.80 -1.64 -2.70
CA MET A 96 -15.09 -2.67 -1.70
C MET A 96 -13.80 -3.22 -1.08
N LEU A 97 -12.79 -3.54 -1.90
CA LEU A 97 -11.49 -4.00 -1.40
C LEU A 97 -10.77 -2.92 -0.59
N ALA A 98 -10.83 -1.66 -1.02
CA ALA A 98 -10.24 -0.55 -0.28
C ALA A 98 -10.89 -0.37 1.10
N PHE A 99 -12.22 -0.46 1.20
CA PHE A 99 -12.93 -0.41 2.48
C PHE A 99 -12.70 -1.64 3.35
N LEU A 100 -12.61 -2.83 2.75
CA LEU A 100 -12.30 -4.04 3.48
C LEU A 100 -10.91 -3.94 4.11
N MET A 101 -9.91 -3.43 3.39
CA MET A 101 -8.60 -3.17 3.97
C MET A 101 -8.66 -2.04 5.02
N LEU A 102 -9.46 -1.00 4.84
CA LEU A 102 -9.49 0.13 5.79
C LEU A 102 -10.07 -0.24 7.17
N PHE A 103 -11.06 -1.15 7.19
CA PHE A 103 -11.82 -1.52 8.39
C PHE A 103 -11.55 -2.94 8.91
N SER A 104 -10.75 -3.74 8.19
CA SER A 104 -10.23 -5.03 8.65
C SER A 104 -8.94 -4.87 9.44
#